data_AF-A0A0H4X6V8-F1
#
_entry.id   AF-A0A0H4X6V8-F1
#
_cell.length_a   1.000
_cell.length_b   1.000
_cell.length_c   1.000
_cell.angle_alpha   90.00
_cell.angle_beta   90.00
_cell.angle_gamma   90.00
#
_symmetry.space_group_name_H-M   'P 1'
#
loop_
_entity.id
_entity.type
_entity.pdbx_description
1 polymer ?
#
loop_
_entity_poly.entity_id
_entity_poly.type
_entity_poly.pdbx_seq_one_letter_code
_entity_poly.pdbx_strand_id
1 'polypeptide(L)'
;MRTSHIFTAALLAASTALAQPVQYLDLRTPRVALNARVTDRDLTSPDLQVGFSNDALRGRAFGRPLNLTLDTARVRGIYGSGPVDLRLTQEEGALRAKGTFGGQLTDFQVTPQTFKGDVGRCSYQLQASEEGRYQGWRSCLAGLENPVSLSIPPTIGNDNARLVATLALILSR
;
A
#
# COMPACT_ATOMS: atom_id res chain seq x y z
N MET A 1 45.71 -54.99 23.41
CA MET A 1 45.54 -53.62 23.95
C MET A 1 45.47 -52.64 22.78
N ARG A 2 44.38 -51.84 22.71
CA ARG A 2 44.22 -50.53 22.04
C ARG A 2 44.50 -50.44 20.51
N THR A 3 43.74 -49.75 19.66
CA THR A 3 42.71 -48.71 19.80
C THR A 3 42.10 -48.48 18.40
N SER A 4 40.77 -48.47 18.27
CA SER A 4 40.10 -48.02 17.04
C SER A 4 39.56 -46.61 17.27
N HIS A 5 39.97 -45.67 16.42
CA HIS A 5 39.47 -44.29 16.41
C HIS A 5 38.26 -44.21 15.49
N ILE A 6 37.12 -43.81 16.05
CA ILE A 6 35.89 -43.50 15.30
C ILE A 6 35.96 -42.00 14.95
N PHE A 7 36.06 -41.69 13.65
CA PHE A 7 35.88 -40.33 13.13
C PHE A 7 34.38 -40.06 12.98
N THR A 8 33.84 -39.15 13.78
CA THR A 8 32.46 -38.66 13.64
C THR A 8 32.47 -37.37 12.82
N ALA A 9 31.99 -37.43 11.59
CA ALA A 9 31.77 -36.25 10.76
C ALA A 9 30.47 -35.55 11.17
N ALA A 10 30.57 -34.31 11.66
CA ALA A 10 29.41 -33.47 11.96
C ALA A 10 28.96 -32.76 10.67
N LEU A 11 27.77 -33.12 10.16
CA LEU A 11 27.11 -32.39 9.09
C LEU A 11 26.49 -31.09 9.64
N LEU A 12 27.04 -29.96 9.22
CA LEU A 12 26.45 -28.62 9.41
C LEU A 12 25.28 -28.45 8.43
N ALA A 13 24.05 -28.56 8.93
CA ALA A 13 22.85 -28.17 8.19
C ALA A 13 22.74 -26.63 8.19
N ALA A 14 23.17 -25.98 7.12
CA ALA A 14 22.92 -24.56 6.90
C ALA A 14 21.45 -24.37 6.46
N SER A 15 20.59 -23.94 7.38
CA SER A 15 19.23 -23.54 7.05
C SER A 15 19.27 -22.24 6.24
N THR A 16 19.00 -22.31 4.94
CA THR A 16 18.78 -21.12 4.13
C THR A 16 17.44 -20.51 4.53
N ALA A 17 17.47 -19.47 5.37
CA ALA A 17 16.32 -18.60 5.52
C ALA A 17 16.07 -17.94 4.16
N LEU A 18 15.05 -18.43 3.43
CA LEU A 18 14.62 -17.83 2.16
C LEU A 18 14.13 -16.41 2.48
N ALA A 19 14.95 -15.41 2.17
CA ALA A 19 14.53 -14.02 2.24
C ALA A 19 13.35 -13.84 1.28
N GLN A 20 12.19 -13.45 1.80
CA GLN A 20 11.03 -13.12 0.96
C GLN A 20 11.45 -12.04 -0.05
N PRO A 21 11.00 -12.13 -1.31
CA PRO A 21 11.32 -11.14 -2.32
C PRO A 21 10.88 -9.75 -1.84
N VAL A 22 11.81 -8.80 -1.84
CA VAL A 22 11.52 -7.41 -1.48
C VAL A 22 10.60 -6.82 -2.55
N GLN A 23 9.45 -6.33 -2.12
CA GLN A 23 8.44 -5.72 -2.98
C GLN A 23 8.43 -4.20 -2.80
N TYR A 24 7.97 -3.50 -3.82
CA TYR A 24 7.89 -2.04 -3.83
C TYR A 24 6.50 -1.58 -4.22
N LEU A 25 6.04 -0.56 -3.52
CA LEU A 25 4.94 0.29 -3.93
C LEU A 25 5.54 1.54 -4.57
N ASP A 26 5.14 1.81 -5.80
CA ASP A 26 5.67 2.92 -6.59
C ASP A 26 4.55 3.82 -7.05
N LEU A 27 4.67 5.11 -6.78
CA LEU A 27 3.84 6.17 -7.35
C LEU A 27 4.76 7.18 -8.02
N ARG A 28 4.53 7.42 -9.31
CA ARG A 28 5.24 8.45 -10.08
C ARG A 28 4.23 9.38 -10.73
N THR A 29 4.45 10.67 -10.55
CA THR A 29 3.73 11.76 -11.20
C THR A 29 4.76 12.80 -11.64
N PRO A 30 4.39 13.80 -12.45
CA PRO A 30 5.31 14.89 -12.81
C PRO A 30 5.87 15.66 -11.61
N ARG A 31 5.22 15.59 -10.44
CA ARG A 31 5.59 16.35 -9.23
C ARG A 31 6.06 15.48 -8.07
N VAL A 32 5.62 14.23 -8.01
CA VAL A 32 5.85 13.34 -6.88
C VAL A 32 6.45 12.04 -7.39
N ALA A 33 7.54 11.61 -6.76
CA ALA A 33 8.09 10.28 -6.92
C ALA A 33 8.18 9.63 -5.54
N LEU A 34 7.42 8.57 -5.34
CA LEU A 34 7.42 7.75 -4.14
C LEU A 34 7.78 6.33 -4.54
N ASN A 35 8.87 5.81 -3.97
CA ASN A 35 9.22 4.41 -3.99
C ASN A 35 9.30 3.95 -2.53
N ALA A 36 8.41 3.04 -2.14
CA ALA A 36 8.29 2.57 -0.78
C ALA A 36 8.49 1.06 -0.74
N ARG A 37 9.39 0.63 0.13
CA ARG A 37 9.61 -0.78 0.42
C ARG A 37 8.38 -1.33 1.14
N VAL A 38 7.92 -2.49 0.71
CA VAL A 38 6.79 -3.21 1.31
C VAL A 38 7.27 -4.53 1.87
N THR A 39 6.90 -4.80 3.11
CA THR A 39 6.97 -6.11 3.74
C THR A 39 5.59 -6.49 4.28
N ASP A 40 5.47 -7.69 4.85
CA ASP A 40 4.22 -8.12 5.49
C ASP A 40 3.86 -7.27 6.72
N ARG A 41 4.83 -6.52 7.27
CA ARG A 41 4.72 -5.77 8.52
C ARG A 41 4.85 -4.26 8.36
N ASP A 42 5.32 -3.76 7.23
CA ASP A 42 5.56 -2.34 7.07
C ASP A 42 5.57 -1.85 5.62
N LEU A 43 5.40 -0.53 5.49
CA LEU A 43 5.59 0.28 4.31
C LEU A 43 6.53 1.43 4.67
N THR A 44 7.71 1.42 4.07
CA THR A 44 8.81 2.30 4.46
C THR A 44 9.44 3.04 3.28
N SER A 45 9.61 4.35 3.43
CA SER A 45 10.35 5.25 2.54
C SER A 45 10.86 6.47 3.35
N PRO A 46 11.59 7.44 2.77
CA PRO A 46 11.93 8.67 3.48
C PRO A 46 10.72 9.41 4.05
N ASP A 47 9.58 9.35 3.37
CA ASP A 47 8.33 10.01 3.78
C ASP A 47 7.35 9.07 4.50
N LEU A 48 7.59 7.76 4.50
CA LEU A 48 6.67 6.76 5.04
C LEU A 48 7.35 5.88 6.09
N GLN A 49 6.72 5.78 7.25
CA GLN A 49 7.09 4.86 8.33
C GLN A 49 5.80 4.30 8.89
N VAL A 50 5.21 3.35 8.16
CA VAL A 50 3.89 2.78 8.48
C VAL A 50 4.05 1.31 8.81
N GLY A 51 3.66 0.93 10.02
CA GLY A 51 3.55 -0.46 10.45
C GLY A 51 2.18 -1.04 10.14
N PHE A 52 2.17 -2.31 9.78
CA PHE A 52 1.00 -3.13 9.50
C PHE A 52 0.77 -4.14 10.62
N SER A 53 -0.49 -4.30 10.95
CA SER A 53 -1.04 -5.37 11.77
C SER A 53 -2.32 -5.87 11.12
N ASN A 54 -2.89 -6.96 11.61
CA ASN A 54 -4.07 -7.58 10.99
C ASN A 54 -5.26 -6.61 10.87
N ASP A 55 -5.40 -5.69 11.82
CA ASP A 55 -6.56 -4.80 11.96
C ASP A 55 -6.17 -3.32 12.04
N ALA A 56 -4.93 -2.95 11.71
CA ALA A 56 -4.49 -1.57 11.86
C ALA A 56 -3.24 -1.19 11.08
N LEU A 57 -3.19 0.10 10.73
CA LEU A 57 -2.07 0.81 10.12
C LEU A 57 -1.67 1.96 11.04
N ARG A 58 -0.42 1.96 11.51
CA ARG A 58 0.07 2.95 12.48
C ARG A 58 1.43 3.50 12.11
N GLY A 59 1.71 4.74 12.50
CA GLY A 59 3.03 5.34 12.36
C GLY A 59 2.95 6.76 11.82
N ARG A 60 3.75 7.05 10.79
CA ARG A 60 3.79 8.36 10.15
C ARG A 60 3.85 8.24 8.65
N ALA A 61 3.18 9.16 7.99
CA ALA A 61 3.25 9.32 6.55
C ALA A 61 3.30 10.81 6.25
N PHE A 62 4.24 11.22 5.40
CA PHE A 62 4.37 12.59 4.93
C PHE A 62 4.50 13.61 6.09
N GLY A 63 5.24 13.24 7.14
CA GLY A 63 5.41 14.05 8.34
C GLY A 63 4.18 14.11 9.26
N ARG A 64 3.10 13.39 8.96
CA ARG A 64 1.84 13.41 9.72
C ARG A 64 1.60 12.08 10.43
N PRO A 65 1.07 12.08 11.67
CA PRO A 65 0.70 10.86 12.37
C PRO A 65 -0.40 10.09 11.63
N LEU A 66 -0.33 8.76 11.68
CA LEU A 66 -1.31 7.85 11.11
C LEU A 66 -1.69 6.83 12.20
N ASN A 67 -2.99 6.71 12.46
CA ASN A 67 -3.52 5.66 13.33
C ASN A 67 -4.89 5.23 12.79
N LEU A 68 -4.91 4.11 12.08
CA LEU A 68 -6.09 3.55 11.45
C LEU A 68 -6.40 2.18 12.03
N THR A 69 -7.69 1.91 12.17
CA THR A 69 -8.26 0.57 12.37
C THR A 69 -8.88 0.12 11.06
N LEU A 70 -8.58 -1.11 10.67
CA LEU A 70 -9.05 -1.78 9.47
C LEU A 70 -10.07 -2.85 9.86
N ASP A 71 -11.25 -2.79 9.25
CA ASP A 71 -12.19 -3.91 9.23
C ASP A 71 -12.55 -4.26 7.78
N THR A 72 -13.24 -5.39 7.59
CA THR A 72 -13.56 -5.93 6.26
C THR A 72 -14.39 -4.99 5.36
N ALA A 73 -15.13 -4.06 5.95
CA ALA A 73 -16.05 -3.14 5.27
C ALA A 73 -15.76 -1.66 5.57
N ARG A 74 -14.75 -1.34 6.38
CA ARG A 74 -14.50 0.02 6.85
C ARG A 74 -13.06 0.26 7.28
N VAL A 75 -12.57 1.46 6.98
CA VAL A 75 -11.31 1.98 7.51
C VAL A 75 -11.62 3.22 8.34
N ARG A 76 -11.19 3.25 9.60
CA ARG A 76 -11.48 4.35 10.52
C ARG A 76 -10.24 4.81 11.26
N GLY A 77 -10.21 6.07 11.70
CA GLY A 77 -9.16 6.58 12.58
C GLY A 77 -8.78 8.02 12.24
N ILE A 78 -7.48 8.30 12.29
CA ILE A 78 -6.95 9.65 12.11
C ILE A 78 -5.71 9.63 11.20
N TYR A 79 -5.63 10.62 10.32
CA TYR A 79 -4.43 10.95 9.56
C TYR A 79 -4.13 12.46 9.68
N GLY A 80 -2.98 12.80 10.26
CA GLY A 80 -2.70 14.16 10.73
C GLY A 80 -3.70 14.60 11.79
N SER A 81 -4.40 15.71 11.53
CA SER A 81 -5.48 16.23 12.38
C SER A 81 -6.87 15.88 11.85
N GLY A 82 -6.99 15.19 10.71
CA GLY A 82 -8.26 14.94 10.04
C GLY A 82 -8.78 13.52 10.27
N PRO A 83 -10.11 13.35 10.37
CA PRO A 83 -10.72 12.03 10.54
C PRO A 83 -10.55 11.18 9.28
N VAL A 84 -10.49 9.87 9.49
CA VAL A 84 -10.62 8.85 8.46
C VAL A 84 -11.85 8.02 8.78
N ASP A 85 -12.73 7.91 7.78
CA ASP A 85 -13.91 7.06 7.81
C ASP A 85 -14.29 6.72 6.36
N LEU A 86 -13.81 5.57 5.89
CA LEU A 86 -14.09 5.04 4.55
C LEU A 86 -14.91 3.77 4.68
N ARG A 87 -16.02 3.68 3.94
CA ARG A 87 -16.79 2.45 3.75
C ARG A 87 -16.30 1.75 2.49
N LEU A 88 -16.17 0.43 2.59
CA LEU A 88 -15.73 -0.43 1.51
C LEU A 88 -16.91 -1.27 1.02
N THR A 89 -17.20 -1.20 -0.27
CA THR A 89 -18.23 -2.03 -0.92
C THR A 89 -17.65 -2.73 -2.13
N GLN A 90 -18.16 -3.94 -2.41
CA GLN A 90 -17.85 -4.65 -3.64
C GLN A 90 -19.05 -4.49 -4.59
N GLU A 91 -18.85 -3.82 -5.71
CA GLU A 91 -19.87 -3.47 -6.70
C GLU A 91 -19.34 -3.89 -8.07
N GLU A 92 -20.04 -4.79 -8.77
CA GLU A 92 -19.71 -5.16 -10.18
C GLU A 92 -18.25 -5.63 -10.39
N GLY A 93 -17.65 -6.28 -9.39
CA GLY A 93 -16.25 -6.72 -9.45
C GLY A 93 -15.22 -5.64 -9.14
N ALA A 94 -15.65 -4.42 -8.81
CA ALA A 94 -14.81 -3.35 -8.29
C ALA A 94 -14.89 -3.25 -6.77
N LEU A 95 -13.75 -2.97 -6.13
CA LEU A 95 -13.69 -2.53 -4.75
C LEU A 95 -13.85 -1.02 -4.74
N ARG A 96 -14.94 -0.53 -4.14
CA ARG A 96 -15.21 0.89 -3.96
C ARG A 96 -14.91 1.31 -2.53
N ALA A 97 -14.26 2.46 -2.37
CA ALA A 97 -14.04 3.10 -1.08
C ALA A 97 -14.67 4.49 -1.09
N LYS A 98 -15.55 4.77 -0.13
CA LYS A 98 -16.29 6.04 -0.05
C LYS A 98 -16.36 6.59 1.36
N GLY A 99 -16.08 7.88 1.52
CA GLY A 99 -16.20 8.58 2.79
C GLY A 99 -15.18 9.71 2.92
N THR A 100 -14.48 9.76 4.05
CA THR A 100 -13.46 10.79 4.31
C THR A 100 -12.11 10.18 4.64
N PHE A 101 -11.03 10.80 4.14
CA PHE A 101 -9.67 10.45 4.49
C PHE A 101 -8.88 11.72 4.84
N GLY A 102 -8.39 11.80 6.08
CA GLY A 102 -7.69 12.99 6.57
C GLY A 102 -8.56 14.25 6.53
N GLY A 103 -9.88 14.11 6.71
CA GLY A 103 -10.86 15.19 6.64
C GLY A 103 -11.24 15.65 5.22
N GLN A 104 -10.80 14.95 4.18
CA GLN A 104 -11.15 15.24 2.78
C GLN A 104 -12.08 14.17 2.21
N LEU A 105 -13.02 14.56 1.34
CA LEU A 105 -13.90 13.61 0.66
C LEU A 105 -13.07 12.65 -0.20
N THR A 106 -13.47 11.38 -0.21
CA THR A 106 -12.81 10.33 -1.00
C THR A 106 -13.89 9.39 -1.52
N ASP A 107 -13.89 9.15 -2.83
CA ASP A 107 -14.76 8.18 -3.51
C ASP A 107 -14.00 7.62 -4.72
N PHE A 108 -13.43 6.43 -4.58
CA PHE A 108 -12.69 5.78 -5.66
C PHE A 108 -13.08 4.31 -5.80
N GLN A 109 -12.80 3.77 -6.98
CA GLN A 109 -12.96 2.37 -7.33
C GLN A 109 -11.64 1.81 -7.84
N VAL A 110 -11.33 0.58 -7.41
CA VAL A 110 -10.18 -0.17 -7.89
C VAL A 110 -10.61 -1.56 -8.36
N THR A 111 -10.11 -1.95 -9.52
CA THR A 111 -10.17 -3.29 -10.10
C THR A 111 -8.75 -3.70 -10.51
N PRO A 112 -8.48 -4.96 -10.86
CA PRO A 112 -7.19 -5.34 -11.42
C PRO A 112 -6.82 -4.57 -12.71
N GLN A 113 -7.79 -4.00 -13.43
CA GLN A 113 -7.59 -3.31 -14.70
C GLN A 113 -7.66 -1.79 -14.60
N THR A 114 -8.31 -1.23 -13.58
CA THR A 114 -8.58 0.21 -13.49
C THR A 114 -8.51 0.74 -12.07
N PHE A 115 -8.08 1.99 -11.93
CA PHE A 115 -8.24 2.81 -10.73
C PHE A 115 -8.85 4.14 -11.15
N LYS A 116 -9.99 4.52 -10.56
CA LYS A 116 -10.69 5.77 -10.91
C LYS A 116 -11.38 6.40 -9.73
N GLY A 117 -11.49 7.73 -9.74
CA GLY A 117 -12.25 8.50 -8.76
C GLY A 117 -11.40 9.52 -8.00
N ASP A 118 -11.93 9.98 -6.88
CA ASP A 118 -11.40 11.10 -6.13
C ASP A 118 -10.76 10.64 -4.82
N VAL A 119 -9.53 11.08 -4.59
CA VAL A 119 -8.84 10.95 -3.30
C VAL A 119 -8.49 12.34 -2.81
N GLY A 120 -9.28 12.83 -1.87
CA GLY A 120 -9.18 14.19 -1.37
C GLY A 120 -9.47 15.22 -2.45
N ARG A 121 -8.43 15.89 -2.93
CA ARG A 121 -8.52 16.99 -3.90
C ARG A 121 -7.98 16.62 -5.29
N CYS A 122 -7.71 15.33 -5.48
CA CYS A 122 -7.11 14.79 -6.68
C CYS A 122 -8.06 13.78 -7.30
N SER A 123 -8.44 13.99 -8.55
CA SER A 123 -9.17 13.04 -9.37
C SER A 123 -8.20 12.19 -10.17
N TYR A 124 -8.48 10.90 -10.32
CA TYR A 124 -7.62 9.93 -10.99
C TYR A 124 -8.39 9.14 -12.04
N GLN A 125 -7.70 8.81 -13.13
CA GLN A 125 -8.15 7.83 -14.10
C GLN A 125 -6.92 7.06 -14.60
N LEU A 126 -6.75 5.83 -14.09
CA LEU A 126 -5.63 4.96 -14.39
C LEU A 126 -6.12 3.62 -14.92
N GLN A 127 -5.36 3.04 -15.83
CA GLN A 127 -5.58 1.73 -16.42
C GLN A 127 -4.32 0.87 -16.28
N ALA A 128 -4.47 -0.39 -15.88
CA ALA A 128 -3.36 -1.32 -15.75
C ALA A 128 -2.85 -1.75 -17.13
N SER A 129 -1.53 -1.83 -17.27
CA SER A 129 -0.87 -2.54 -18.36
C SER A 129 -0.97 -4.06 -18.16
N GLU A 130 -0.53 -4.82 -19.16
CA GLU A 130 -0.41 -6.29 -19.05
C GLU A 130 0.50 -6.73 -17.89
N GLU A 131 1.48 -5.88 -17.53
CA GLU A 131 2.39 -6.09 -16.39
C GLU A 131 1.78 -5.72 -15.03
N GLY A 132 0.50 -5.31 -14.98
CA GLY A 132 -0.19 -4.92 -13.75
C GLY A 132 0.16 -3.53 -13.22
N ARG A 133 0.89 -2.72 -13.99
CA ARG A 133 1.21 -1.33 -13.62
C ARG A 133 0.11 -0.40 -14.13
N TYR A 134 -0.50 0.36 -13.22
CA TYR A 134 -1.48 1.37 -13.57
C TYR A 134 -0.79 2.59 -14.18
N GLN A 135 -1.38 3.12 -15.24
CA GLN A 135 -0.95 4.34 -15.93
C GLN A 135 -2.15 5.20 -16.33
N GLY A 136 -1.97 6.51 -16.36
CA GLY A 136 -3.00 7.44 -16.81
C GLY A 136 -2.71 8.85 -16.35
N TRP A 137 -3.73 9.53 -15.82
CA TRP A 137 -3.61 10.92 -15.37
C TRP A 137 -4.21 11.12 -13.98
N ARG A 138 -3.78 12.21 -13.35
CA ARG A 138 -4.44 12.79 -12.18
C ARG A 138 -4.64 14.29 -12.38
N SER A 139 -5.68 14.84 -11.77
CA SER A 139 -5.89 16.27 -11.71
C SER A 139 -6.08 16.66 -10.26
N CYS A 140 -5.13 17.42 -9.74
CA CYS A 140 -5.23 18.03 -8.43
C CYS A 140 -5.45 19.54 -8.62
N LEU A 141 -5.59 20.31 -7.54
CA LEU A 141 -5.70 21.77 -7.65
C LEU A 141 -4.63 22.42 -8.53
N ALA A 142 -3.42 21.88 -8.48
CA ALA A 142 -2.28 22.50 -9.10
C ALA A 142 -2.23 22.26 -10.63
N GLY A 143 -3.20 21.52 -11.16
CA GLY A 143 -3.39 21.25 -12.58
C GLY A 143 -3.40 19.76 -12.91
N LEU A 144 -3.53 19.49 -14.21
CA LEU A 144 -3.45 18.15 -14.78
C LEU A 144 -2.02 17.63 -14.74
N GLU A 145 -1.87 16.36 -14.39
CA GLU A 145 -0.61 15.63 -14.32
C GLU A 145 -0.72 14.33 -15.13
N ASN A 146 0.11 14.20 -16.15
CA ASN A 146 0.16 13.05 -17.07
C ASN A 146 1.60 12.93 -17.62
N PRO A 147 2.27 11.77 -17.52
CA PRO A 147 1.76 10.50 -17.00
C PRO A 147 1.78 10.40 -15.48
N VAL A 148 0.81 9.67 -14.95
CA VAL A 148 0.81 9.09 -13.60
C VAL A 148 1.03 7.60 -13.73
N SER A 149 1.89 7.02 -12.91
CA SER A 149 2.10 5.58 -12.82
C SER A 149 2.03 5.09 -11.37
N LEU A 150 1.36 3.96 -11.17
CA LEU A 150 1.19 3.32 -9.87
C LEU A 150 1.44 1.81 -9.99
N SER A 151 2.32 1.27 -9.15
CA SER A 151 2.54 -0.18 -9.00
C SER A 151 2.17 -0.59 -7.58
N ILE A 152 1.28 -1.58 -7.46
CA ILE A 152 0.76 -2.07 -6.18
C ILE A 152 1.26 -3.51 -5.98
N PRO A 153 2.09 -3.78 -4.95
CA PRO A 153 2.58 -5.12 -4.71
C PRO A 153 1.49 -6.03 -4.11
N PRO A 154 1.50 -7.35 -4.39
CA PRO A 154 0.54 -8.31 -3.85
C PRO A 154 0.35 -8.24 -2.33
N THR A 155 1.42 -7.97 -1.56
CA THR A 155 1.34 -7.81 -0.09
C THR A 155 0.38 -6.70 0.37
N ILE A 156 0.13 -5.70 -0.49
CA ILE A 156 -0.89 -4.67 -0.27
C ILE A 156 -2.21 -5.08 -0.94
N GLY A 157 -2.15 -5.61 -2.16
CA GLY A 157 -3.33 -5.89 -2.99
C GLY A 157 -4.25 -7.01 -2.49
N ASN A 158 -3.75 -7.95 -1.70
CA ASN A 158 -4.51 -9.13 -1.27
C ASN A 158 -5.47 -8.89 -0.09
N ASP A 159 -5.40 -7.73 0.55
CA ASP A 159 -6.26 -7.33 1.67
C ASP A 159 -6.98 -6.03 1.31
N ASN A 160 -8.29 -6.09 1.12
CA ASN A 160 -9.10 -4.95 0.66
C ASN A 160 -8.98 -3.72 1.58
N ALA A 161 -8.97 -3.92 2.90
CA ALA A 161 -8.90 -2.81 3.84
C ALA A 161 -7.50 -2.18 3.84
N ARG A 162 -6.46 -3.01 3.78
CA ARG A 162 -5.06 -2.56 3.63
C ARG A 162 -4.83 -1.85 2.31
N LEU A 163 -5.36 -2.39 1.21
CA LEU A 163 -5.30 -1.79 -0.12
C LEU A 163 -5.93 -0.40 -0.11
N VAL A 164 -7.18 -0.29 0.34
CA VAL A 164 -7.91 0.98 0.38
C VAL A 164 -7.21 2.01 1.26
N ALA A 165 -6.79 1.62 2.47
CA ALA A 165 -6.09 2.53 3.37
C ALA A 165 -4.76 3.01 2.79
N THR A 166 -4.00 2.12 2.14
CA THR A 166 -2.72 2.45 1.52
C THR A 166 -2.89 3.36 0.31
N LEU A 167 -3.87 3.08 -0.56
CA LEU A 167 -4.17 3.92 -1.72
C LEU A 167 -4.66 5.30 -1.30
N ALA A 168 -5.60 5.39 -0.36
CA ALA A 168 -6.08 6.67 0.16
C ALA A 168 -4.92 7.49 0.76
N LEU A 169 -3.97 6.83 1.44
CA LEU A 169 -2.80 7.48 2.00
C LEU A 169 -1.88 8.08 0.94
N ILE A 170 -1.40 7.27 -0.01
CA ILE A 170 -0.37 7.69 -0.97
C ILE A 170 -0.93 8.63 -2.05
N LEU A 171 -2.23 8.50 -2.39
CA LEU A 171 -2.87 9.28 -3.45
C LEU A 171 -3.50 10.59 -2.93
N SER A 172 -3.49 10.82 -1.61
CA SER A 172 -3.97 12.07 -1.00
C SER A 172 -3.02 13.27 -1.14
N ARG A 173 -1.91 13.11 -1.88
CA ARG A 173 -0.83 14.10 -2.03
C ARG A 173 -0.79 14.76 -3.40
#